data_AF-A0A970VSV4-F1
#
_entry.id   AF-A0A970VSV4-F1
#
_cell.length_a   1.000
_cell.length_b   1.000
_cell.length_c   1.000
_cell.angle_alpha   90.00
_cell.angle_beta   90.00
_cell.angle_gamma   90.00
#
_symmetry.space_group_name_H-M   'P 1'
#
loop_
_entity.id
_entity.type
_entity.pdbx_description
1 polymer ?
#
loop_
_entity_poly.entity_id
_entity_poly.type
_entity_poly.pdbx_seq_one_letter_code
_entity_poly.pdbx_strand_id
1 'polypeptide(L)'
;MIVDCKLRVRVKNGTVFKNNLIEKGWKQINENCFTKTFGTDTQAEIHEKILPFSGQIYYSVYIKDPETLTKHLLYSIADELEEMEQIC
;
A
#
# COMPACT_ATOMS: atom_id res chain seq x y z
N MET A 1 7.02 -20.18 1.48
CA MET A 1 6.83 -19.84 0.04
C MET A 1 6.39 -18.39 0.03
N ILE A 2 7.22 -17.45 -0.41
CA ILE A 2 6.83 -16.02 -0.36
C ILE A 2 5.78 -15.79 -1.44
N VAL A 3 4.55 -15.44 -1.04
CA VAL A 3 3.48 -15.09 -1.98
C VAL A 3 3.57 -13.60 -2.25
N ASP A 4 4.14 -13.22 -3.39
CA ASP A 4 4.16 -11.83 -3.84
C ASP A 4 2.78 -11.49 -4.45
N CYS A 5 1.92 -10.88 -3.65
CA CYS A 5 0.66 -10.36 -4.13
C CYS A 5 0.79 -8.86 -4.38
N LYS A 6 0.65 -8.47 -5.65
CA LYS A 6 0.78 -7.09 -6.11
C LYS A 6 -0.58 -6.48 -6.43
N LEU A 7 -1.07 -5.59 -5.56
CA LEU A 7 -2.21 -4.71 -5.86
C LEU A 7 -1.70 -3.38 -6.41
N ARG A 8 -2.38 -2.80 -7.41
CA ARG A 8 -2.10 -1.45 -7.90
C ARG A 8 -3.29 -0.53 -7.67
N VAL A 9 -3.08 0.51 -6.87
CA VAL A 9 -4.08 1.57 -6.65
C VAL A 9 -3.63 2.81 -7.43
N ARG A 10 -4.53 3.36 -8.26
CA ARG A 10 -4.30 4.61 -8.96
C ARG A 10 -4.73 5.75 -8.05
N VAL A 11 -3.89 6.75 -7.87
CA VAL A 11 -4.17 7.87 -6.98
C VAL A 11 -4.10 9.19 -7.76
N LYS A 12 -5.13 10.03 -7.59
CA LYS A 12 -5.18 11.35 -8.23
C LYS A 12 -4.33 12.39 -7.49
N ASN A 13 -4.31 12.35 -6.16
CA ASN A 13 -3.58 13.30 -5.32
C ASN A 13 -2.60 12.58 -4.36
N GLY A 14 -1.36 12.39 -4.82
CA GLY A 14 -0.34 11.63 -4.08
C GLY A 14 0.00 12.25 -2.72
N THR A 15 -0.05 13.58 -2.58
CA THR A 15 0.29 14.25 -1.31
C THR A 15 -0.74 13.97 -0.21
N VAL A 16 -2.03 14.08 -0.52
CA VAL A 16 -3.10 13.79 0.46
C VAL A 16 -3.09 12.30 0.80
N PHE A 17 -2.87 11.44 -0.20
CA PHE A 17 -2.77 10.01 0.02
C PHE A 17 -1.61 9.62 0.95
N LYS A 18 -0.42 10.22 0.78
CA LYS A 18 0.72 10.01 1.70
C LYS A 18 0.39 10.42 3.14
N ASN A 19 -0.30 11.54 3.33
CA ASN A 19 -0.71 11.99 4.67
C ASN A 19 -1.70 11.00 5.29
N ASN A 20 -2.70 10.55 4.53
CA ASN A 20 -3.69 9.57 4.99
C ASN A 20 -3.03 8.22 5.36
N LEU A 21 -2.02 7.77 4.61
CA LEU A 21 -1.24 6.58 4.96
C LEU A 21 -0.59 6.72 6.34
N ILE A 22 0.04 7.86 6.61
CA ILE A 22 0.68 8.12 7.91
C ILE A 22 -0.37 8.15 9.03
N GLU A 23 -1.52 8.80 8.83
CA GLU A 23 -2.63 8.82 9.80
C GLU A 23 -3.18 7.42 10.09
N LYS A 24 -3.20 6.54 9.09
CA LYS A 24 -3.65 5.15 9.20
C LYS A 24 -2.59 4.20 9.78
N GLY A 25 -1.46 4.76 10.24
CA GLY A 25 -0.41 4.02 10.94
C GLY A 25 0.63 3.37 10.01
N TRP A 26 0.66 3.75 8.73
CA TRP A 26 1.75 3.35 7.84
C TRP A 26 3.00 4.15 8.16
N LYS A 27 4.12 3.46 8.37
CA LYS A 27 5.42 4.07 8.62
C LYS A 27 6.15 4.27 7.32
N GLN A 28 6.58 5.50 7.05
CA GLN A 28 7.44 5.80 5.92
C GLN A 28 8.83 5.20 6.15
N ILE A 29 9.27 4.29 5.28
CA ILE A 29 10.66 3.80 5.28
C ILE A 29 11.51 4.67 4.35
N ASN A 30 10.96 5.03 3.18
CA ASN A 30 11.65 5.81 2.15
C ASN A 30 10.68 6.84 1.54
N GLU A 31 11.18 7.79 0.73
CA GLU A 31 10.36 8.81 0.05
C GLU A 31 9.16 8.22 -0.73
N ASN A 32 9.36 7.01 -1.26
CA ASN A 32 8.41 6.28 -2.08
C ASN A 32 7.97 4.95 -1.46
N CYS A 33 8.30 4.67 -0.19
CA CYS A 33 8.00 3.38 0.45
C CYS A 33 7.43 3.55 1.84
N PHE A 34 6.30 2.90 2.10
CA PHE A 34 5.62 2.85 3.39
C PHE A 34 5.47 1.41 3.84
N THR A 35 5.47 1.15 5.14
CA THR A 35 5.27 -0.18 5.69
C THR A 35 4.32 -0.17 6.87
N LYS A 36 3.61 -1.28 7.04
CA LYS A 36 2.75 -1.51 8.19
C LYS A 36 2.84 -2.99 8.56
N THR A 37 3.01 -3.25 9.84
CA THR A 37 3.02 -4.61 10.38
C THR A 37 1.61 -4.96 10.83
N PHE A 38 1.11 -6.10 10.38
CA PHE A 38 -0.19 -6.64 10.74
C PHE A 38 0.04 -7.89 11.60
N GLY A 39 -0.28 -7.82 12.89
CA GLY A 39 -0.01 -8.93 13.82
C GLY A 39 1.48 -9.08 14.15
N THR A 40 1.94 -10.32 14.37
CA THR A 40 3.33 -10.63 14.77
C THR A 40 4.29 -10.85 13.60
N ASP A 41 3.82 -11.38 12.47
CA ASP A 41 4.71 -11.89 11.42
C ASP A 41 4.39 -11.39 10.01
N THR A 42 3.24 -10.73 9.81
CA THR A 42 2.84 -10.22 8.50
C THR A 42 3.27 -8.77 8.34
N GLN A 43 4.06 -8.49 7.30
CA GLN A 43 4.46 -7.13 6.96
C GLN A 43 3.93 -6.75 5.58
N ALA A 44 3.31 -5.58 5.48
CA ALA A 44 2.94 -4.98 4.20
C ALA A 44 3.86 -3.79 3.89
N GLU A 45 4.15 -3.62 2.61
CA GLU A 45 4.92 -2.51 2.05
C GLU A 45 4.15 -1.89 0.89
N ILE A 46 4.06 -0.58 0.86
CA ILE A 46 3.45 0.19 -0.23
C ILE A 46 4.56 0.95 -0.93
N HIS A 47 4.68 0.73 -2.24
CA HIS A 47 5.69 1.35 -3.09
C HIS A 47 5.02 2.30 -4.08
N GLU A 48 5.33 3.58 -3.97
CA GLU A 48 4.95 4.59 -4.94
C GLU A 48 5.73 4.42 -6.25
N LYS A 49 5.01 4.47 -7.36
CA LYS A 49 5.56 4.43 -8.72
C LYS A 49 4.87 5.49 -9.56
N ILE A 50 5.68 6.35 -10.18
CA ILE A 50 5.22 7.37 -11.10
C ILE A 50 5.36 6.82 -12.51
N LEU A 51 4.27 6.80 -13.29
CA LEU A 51 4.33 6.40 -14.69
C LEU A 51 5.10 7.46 -15.50
N PRO A 52 6.21 7.09 -16.16
CA PRO A 52 7.10 8.04 -16.81
C PRO A 52 6.44 8.82 -17.96
N PHE A 53 5.39 8.28 -18.57
CA PHE A 53 4.72 8.89 -19.73
C PHE A 53 3.48 9.72 -19.38
N SER A 54 2.80 9.42 -18.27
CA SER A 54 1.53 10.08 -17.92
C SER A 54 1.62 10.94 -16.67
N GLY A 55 2.75 10.90 -15.93
CA GLY A 55 2.89 11.56 -14.63
C GLY A 55 1.95 10.98 -13.56
N GLN A 56 1.24 9.88 -13.86
CA GLN A 56 0.27 9.30 -12.95
C GLN A 56 0.96 8.51 -11.85
N ILE A 57 0.52 8.73 -10.62
CA ILE A 57 1.06 8.09 -9.43
C ILE A 57 0.25 6.82 -9.13
N TYR A 58 0.95 5.71 -8.92
CA TYR A 58 0.39 4.43 -8.53
C TYR A 58 1.11 3.91 -7.31
N TYR A 59 0.36 3.23 -6.45
CA TYR A 59 0.92 2.55 -5.30
C TYR A 59 0.82 1.04 -5.51
N SER A 60 1.96 0.36 -5.39
CA SER A 60 2.05 -1.10 -5.43
C SER A 60 2.16 -1.63 -4.01
N VAL A 61 1.20 -2.45 -3.59
CA VAL A 61 1.23 -3.10 -2.27
C VAL A 61 1.94 -4.45 -2.40
N TYR A 62 2.84 -4.74 -1.46
CA TYR A 62 3.58 -5.99 -1.32
C TYR A 62 3.36 -6.52 0.09
N ILE A 63 3.00 -7.80 0.24
CA ILE A 63 2.84 -8.43 1.55
C ILE A 63 3.88 -9.52 1.69
N LYS A 64 4.70 -9.44 2.73
CA LYS A 64 5.60 -10.48 3.18
C LYS A 64 4.89 -11.24 4.30
N ASP A 65 4.37 -12.42 3.96
CA ASP A 65 3.81 -13.38 4.91
C ASP A 65 4.55 -14.72 4.80
N PRO A 66 5.03 -15.30 5.92
CA PRO A 66 5.86 -16.49 5.88
C PRO A 66 5.07 -17.80 5.71
N GLU A 67 3.79 -17.86 6.08
CA GLU A 67 3.12 -19.15 6.21
C GLU A 67 1.82 -19.28 5.43
N THR A 68 0.73 -18.61 5.77
CA THR A 68 -0.56 -18.94 5.14
C THR A 68 -1.62 -17.97 5.59
N LEU A 69 -1.69 -16.82 4.97
CA LEU A 69 -2.84 -15.91 4.89
C LEU A 69 -2.39 -14.91 3.83
N THR A 70 -3.21 -14.38 2.94
CA THR A 70 -3.72 -13.02 3.20
C THR A 70 -4.53 -12.47 2.02
N LYS A 71 -5.27 -13.28 1.23
CA LYS A 71 -6.22 -12.67 0.27
C LYS A 71 -7.17 -11.70 0.98
N HIS A 72 -7.67 -12.08 2.17
CA HIS A 72 -8.48 -11.21 3.02
C HIS A 72 -7.74 -9.94 3.47
N LEU A 73 -6.49 -10.03 3.90
CA LEU A 73 -5.72 -8.84 4.30
C LEU A 73 -5.40 -7.95 3.08
N LEU A 74 -5.13 -8.54 1.91
CA LEU A 74 -5.02 -7.79 0.66
C LEU A 74 -6.29 -7.05 0.32
N TYR A 75 -7.46 -7.68 0.45
CA TYR A 75 -8.74 -7.01 0.26
C TYR A 75 -8.96 -5.93 1.31
N SER A 76 -8.64 -6.16 2.58
CA SER A 76 -8.75 -5.14 3.62
C SER A 76 -7.80 -3.96 3.39
N ILE A 77 -6.57 -4.20 2.94
CA ILE A 77 -5.64 -3.13 2.56
C ILE A 77 -6.13 -2.44 1.28
N ALA A 78 -6.68 -3.18 0.31
CA ALA A 78 -7.27 -2.61 -0.89
C ALA A 78 -8.42 -1.66 -0.54
N ASP A 79 -9.37 -2.12 0.28
CA ASP A 79 -10.49 -1.33 0.77
C ASP A 79 -9.99 -0.10 1.54
N GLU A 80 -9.00 -0.26 2.43
CA GLU A 80 -8.40 0.87 3.18
C GLU A 80 -7.81 1.91 2.22
N LEU A 81 -7.12 1.49 1.15
CA LEU A 81 -6.52 2.37 0.15
C LEU A 81 -7.55 2.98 -0.81
N GLU A 82 -8.60 2.26 -1.17
CA GLU A 82 -9.69 2.76 -2.00
C GLU A 82 -10.53 3.80 -1.25
N GLU A 83 -10.85 3.56 0.04
CA GLU A 83 -11.47 4.55 0.91
C GLU A 83 -10.65 5.84 0.98
N MET A 84 -9.32 5.72 1.09
CA MET A 84 -8.43 6.89 1.10
C MET A 84 -8.45 7.66 -0.23
N GLU A 85 -8.60 6.98 -1.37
CA GLU A 85 -8.69 7.66 -2.67
C GLU A 85 -10.03 8.35 -2.87
N GLN A 86 -11.14 7.77 -2.41
CA GLN A 86 -12.46 8.42 -2.51
C GLN A 86 -12.57 9.71 -1.69
N ILE A 87 -11.75 9.85 -0.65
CA ILE A 87 -11.69 11.04 0.20
C ILE A 87 -10.77 12.15 -0.41
N CYS A 88 -9.97 11.82 -1.44
CA CYS A 88 -9.01 12.74 -2.09
C CYS A 88 -9.53 13.38 -3.39
#